data_AF-A0A444V5G6-F1
#
_entry.id   AF-A0A444V5G6-F1
#
_cell.length_a   1.000
_cell.length_b   1.000
_cell.length_c   1.000
_cell.angle_alpha   90.00
_cell.angle_beta   90.00
_cell.angle_gamma   90.00
#
_symmetry.space_group_name_H-M   'P 1'
#
loop_
_entity.id
_entity.type
_entity.pdbx_description
1 polymer ?
#
loop_
_entity_poly.entity_id
_entity_poly.type
_entity_poly.pdbx_seq_one_letter_code
_entity_poly.pdbx_strand_id
1 'polypeptide(L)'
;MDRLECSSFGILIVTFCLSLVFLYFWSEAQNDYNDFDWFNYDKLGYWFPWSVVLLVVAAVLFTYVALLLVLIMGVYLMVLFTLYLVPLGMYSPCIKEKGTLGPPPALIGHRGAPMLAPENTKMSFEKAIEFGGEGLETDVTISYDGVPFLMHDQNLKRTTNVHKVFPNRTREPASMFTLGELETLNAGEWFISGDPFGMKASLTVKDRVSAKNQSIMNLSDFLNQAATHRKLVMFNLCRPPQHHPYRDSWINRTLEVIRNESSIDPSLVLWLPNVERSLVQDLIPGMQQTSEEQASIEKLQENNIVKLNLHYSQMSAKQIRKYAAANITTNLYVISQPWLYSLAWCAGAHSVTTNAVQILKNLSRPLFLMTPHEYKLMWILSDVVSAVLIVVVFVFHWWRERGLPCFSGSRQTHENGPYSKFRTGTY
;
A
#
# COMPACT_ATOMS: atom_id res chain seq x y z
N MET A 1 -24.30 13.43 -0.54
CA MET A 1 -25.22 14.02 0.44
C MET A 1 -26.54 14.22 -0.27
N ASP A 2 -27.45 13.28 -0.03
CA ASP A 2 -28.70 13.18 -0.77
C ASP A 2 -29.57 14.41 -0.52
N ARG A 3 -30.36 14.81 -1.51
CA ARG A 3 -31.35 15.90 -1.38
C ARG A 3 -32.24 15.76 -0.14
N LEU A 4 -32.40 14.53 0.36
CA LEU A 4 -33.10 14.22 1.60
C LEU A 4 -32.37 14.77 2.85
N GLU A 5 -31.04 14.68 2.95
CA GLU A 5 -30.25 15.12 4.11
C GLU A 5 -30.24 16.64 4.27
N CYS A 6 -30.06 17.38 3.16
CA CYS A 6 -30.18 18.84 3.15
C CYS A 6 -31.61 19.30 3.47
N SER A 7 -32.61 18.56 2.99
CA SER A 7 -34.01 18.84 3.32
C SER A 7 -34.30 18.57 4.79
N SER A 8 -33.75 17.50 5.39
CA SER A 8 -33.92 17.18 6.81
C SER A 8 -33.27 18.22 7.73
N PHE A 9 -32.08 18.73 7.37
CA PHE A 9 -31.42 19.79 8.15
C PHE A 9 -32.17 21.12 8.06
N GLY A 10 -32.64 21.48 6.85
CA GLY A 10 -33.50 22.65 6.66
C GLY A 10 -34.82 22.53 7.42
N ILE A 11 -35.45 21.35 7.42
CA ILE A 11 -36.65 21.07 8.22
C ILE A 11 -36.35 21.22 9.71
N LEU A 12 -35.24 20.69 10.22
CA LEU A 12 -34.85 20.83 11.63
C LEU A 12 -34.67 22.30 12.06
N ILE A 13 -33.99 23.12 11.24
CA ILE A 13 -33.83 24.55 11.51
C ILE A 13 -35.17 25.27 11.45
N VAL A 14 -36.00 24.98 10.45
CA VAL A 14 -37.34 25.58 10.32
C VAL A 14 -38.24 25.18 11.49
N THR A 15 -38.24 23.91 11.88
CA THR A 15 -39.00 23.42 13.04
C THR A 15 -38.47 24.04 14.35
N PHE A 16 -37.17 24.22 14.51
CA PHE A 16 -36.57 24.93 15.64
C PHE A 16 -37.00 26.41 15.68
N CYS A 17 -36.89 27.13 14.56
CA CYS A 17 -37.32 28.52 14.48
C CYS A 17 -38.82 28.68 14.70
N LEU A 18 -39.65 27.82 14.11
CA LEU A 18 -41.11 27.81 14.30
C LEU A 18 -41.48 27.50 15.74
N SER A 19 -40.79 26.58 16.41
CA SER A 19 -41.04 26.28 17.82
C SER A 19 -40.55 27.39 18.75
N LEU A 20 -39.51 28.15 18.39
CA LEU A 20 -39.05 29.35 19.10
C LEU A 20 -40.04 30.51 18.95
N VAL A 21 -40.53 30.73 17.73
CA VAL A 21 -41.61 31.69 17.43
C VAL A 21 -42.89 31.28 18.16
N PHE A 22 -43.24 29.99 18.14
CA PHE A 22 -44.38 29.45 18.88
C PHE A 22 -44.20 29.65 20.38
N LEU A 23 -43.06 29.31 20.99
CA LEU A 23 -42.76 29.54 22.40
C LEU A 23 -42.81 31.03 22.79
N TYR A 24 -42.34 31.91 21.92
CA TYR A 24 -42.38 33.37 22.12
C TYR A 24 -43.81 33.91 22.07
N PHE A 25 -44.58 33.61 21.01
CA PHE A 25 -45.99 33.99 20.92
C PHE A 25 -46.82 33.34 22.02
N TRP A 26 -46.51 32.10 22.37
CA TRP A 26 -47.13 31.37 23.47
C TRP A 26 -46.82 32.03 24.82
N SER A 27 -45.62 32.58 25.04
CA SER A 27 -45.25 33.32 26.26
C SER A 27 -45.89 34.71 26.34
N GLU A 28 -46.10 35.38 25.21
CA GLU A 28 -46.73 36.71 25.16
C GLU A 28 -48.27 36.63 25.21
N ALA A 29 -48.87 35.53 24.73
CA ALA A 29 -50.32 35.31 24.69
C ALA A 29 -50.91 34.82 26.03
N GLN A 30 -50.41 35.31 27.17
CA GLN A 30 -50.80 34.87 28.52
C GLN A 30 -52.32 34.95 28.80
N ASN A 31 -53.06 35.71 27.97
CA ASN A 31 -54.50 35.94 28.05
C ASN A 31 -55.37 35.03 27.15
N ASP A 32 -54.77 34.26 26.24
CA ASP A 32 -55.46 33.48 25.18
C ASP A 32 -55.54 31.96 25.51
N TYR A 33 -54.89 31.52 26.60
CA TYR A 33 -54.93 30.12 27.05
C TYR A 33 -56.35 29.69 27.45
N ASN A 34 -57.06 30.58 28.13
CA ASN A 34 -58.42 30.34 28.59
C ASN A 34 -59.38 30.22 27.40
N ASP A 35 -59.22 31.06 26.36
CA ASP A 35 -60.10 31.05 25.20
C ASP A 35 -59.90 29.79 24.34
N PHE A 36 -58.66 29.31 24.21
CA PHE A 36 -58.38 28.02 23.57
C PHE A 36 -58.98 26.83 24.34
N ASP A 37 -58.80 26.81 25.67
CA ASP A 37 -59.36 25.74 26.50
C ASP A 37 -60.90 25.80 26.55
N TRP A 38 -61.49 27.00 26.55
CA TRP A 38 -62.94 27.22 26.44
C TRP A 38 -63.50 26.79 25.08
N PHE A 39 -62.81 27.09 23.98
CA PHE A 39 -63.21 26.63 22.65
C PHE A 39 -63.22 25.09 22.55
N ASN A 40 -62.22 24.44 23.14
CA ASN A 40 -62.18 22.97 23.21
C ASN A 40 -63.26 22.42 24.15
N TYR A 41 -63.52 23.08 25.28
CA TYR A 41 -64.61 22.73 26.19
C TYR A 41 -65.98 22.77 25.51
N ASP A 42 -66.29 23.84 24.77
CA ASP A 42 -67.56 24.02 24.06
C ASP A 42 -67.82 22.92 23.02
N LYS A 43 -66.76 22.41 22.38
CA LYS A 43 -66.85 21.33 21.40
C LYS A 43 -66.83 19.91 21.99
N LEU A 44 -66.05 19.68 23.04
CA LEU A 44 -65.83 18.34 23.61
C LEU A 44 -66.75 18.02 24.79
N GLY A 45 -67.37 19.04 25.39
CA GLY A 45 -68.34 18.91 26.48
C GLY A 45 -67.74 18.63 27.87
N TYR A 46 -66.42 18.65 28.04
CA TYR A 46 -65.75 18.49 29.33
C TYR A 46 -64.49 19.37 29.42
N TRP A 47 -64.17 19.85 30.63
CA TRP A 47 -63.06 20.77 30.85
C TRP A 47 -61.75 20.03 31.03
N PHE A 48 -60.76 20.39 30.24
CA PHE A 48 -59.40 19.86 30.34
C PHE A 48 -58.40 20.91 29.83
N PRO A 49 -57.25 21.12 30.49
CA PRO A 49 -56.28 22.15 30.12
C PRO A 49 -55.43 21.71 28.92
N TRP A 50 -56.04 21.69 27.73
CA TRP A 50 -55.39 21.28 26.48
C TRP A 50 -54.24 22.19 26.09
N SER A 51 -54.33 23.48 26.43
CA SER A 51 -53.26 24.46 26.28
C SER A 51 -51.97 24.00 26.98
N VAL A 52 -52.06 23.55 28.23
CA VAL A 52 -50.93 23.07 29.02
C VAL A 52 -50.32 21.81 28.41
N VAL A 53 -51.14 20.88 27.90
CA VAL A 53 -50.63 19.68 27.22
C VAL A 53 -49.87 20.04 25.94
N LEU A 54 -50.39 20.96 25.13
CA LEU A 54 -49.71 21.44 23.92
C LEU A 54 -48.38 22.13 24.26
N LEU A 55 -48.34 22.93 25.33
CA LEU A 55 -47.12 23.56 25.81
C LEU A 55 -46.06 22.52 26.22
N VAL A 56 -46.45 21.50 26.98
CA VAL A 56 -45.54 20.44 27.41
C VAL A 56 -45.00 19.68 26.20
N VAL A 57 -45.85 19.33 25.23
CA VAL A 57 -45.41 18.65 23.99
C VAL A 57 -44.46 19.53 23.18
N ALA A 58 -44.77 20.82 23.01
CA ALA A 58 -43.91 21.77 22.30
C ALA A 58 -42.54 21.94 22.99
N ALA A 59 -42.52 22.04 24.33
CA ALA A 59 -41.30 22.12 25.11
C ALA A 59 -40.44 20.84 25.02
N VAL A 60 -41.06 19.65 25.06
CA VAL A 60 -40.37 18.37 24.88
C VAL A 60 -39.79 18.25 23.47
N LEU A 61 -40.53 18.63 22.43
CA LEU A 61 -40.04 18.60 21.06
C LEU A 61 -38.90 19.59 20.83
N PHE A 62 -39.02 20.82 21.36
CA PHE A 62 -37.96 21.83 21.28
C PHE A 62 -36.68 21.36 21.97
N THR A 63 -36.79 20.85 23.20
CA THR A 63 -35.64 20.34 23.95
C THR A 63 -35.00 19.14 23.25
N TYR A 64 -35.80 18.21 22.72
CA TYR A 64 -35.30 17.08 21.92
C TYR A 64 -34.53 17.53 20.67
N VAL A 65 -35.08 18.46 19.89
CA VAL A 65 -34.44 19.00 18.68
C VAL A 65 -33.17 19.77 19.02
N ALA A 66 -33.19 20.60 20.06
CA ALA A 66 -32.03 21.35 20.53
C ALA A 66 -30.89 20.41 20.97
N LEU A 67 -31.22 19.34 21.72
CA LEU A 67 -30.25 18.33 22.14
C LEU A 67 -29.65 17.60 20.94
N LEU A 68 -30.46 17.21 19.95
CA LEU A 68 -29.97 16.59 18.72
C LEU A 68 -29.01 17.50 17.95
N LEU A 69 -29.35 18.79 17.81
CA LEU A 69 -28.48 19.76 17.13
C LEU A 69 -27.15 19.95 17.86
N VAL A 70 -27.17 20.08 19.18
CA VAL A 70 -25.95 20.18 19.99
C VAL A 70 -25.11 18.92 19.86
N LEU A 71 -25.73 17.74 19.85
CA LEU A 71 -25.03 16.47 19.71
C LEU A 71 -24.37 16.35 18.32
N ILE A 72 -25.09 16.66 17.24
CA ILE A 72 -24.56 16.62 15.87
C ILE A 72 -23.41 17.62 15.71
N MET A 73 -23.58 18.86 16.19
CA MET A 73 -22.55 19.88 16.14
C MET A 73 -21.32 19.48 16.97
N GLY A 74 -21.53 18.89 18.16
CA GLY A 74 -20.46 18.39 19.01
C GLY A 74 -19.65 17.28 18.34
N VAL A 75 -20.32 16.30 17.73
CA VAL A 75 -19.66 15.22 16.96
C VAL A 75 -18.88 15.80 15.78
N TYR A 76 -19.48 16.72 15.03
CA TYR A 76 -18.81 17.38 13.90
C TYR A 76 -17.53 18.12 14.33
N LEU A 77 -17.60 18.93 15.39
CA LEU A 77 -16.45 19.67 15.90
C LEU A 77 -15.37 18.73 16.45
N MET A 78 -15.75 17.63 17.10
CA MET A 78 -14.81 16.62 17.59
C MET A 78 -14.06 15.94 16.44
N VAL A 79 -14.77 15.55 15.38
CA VAL A 79 -14.16 14.97 14.17
C VAL A 79 -13.22 15.98 13.51
N LEU A 80 -13.67 17.23 13.33
CA LEU A 80 -12.86 18.30 12.73
C LEU A 80 -11.58 18.57 13.53
N PHE A 81 -11.71 18.71 14.85
CA PHE A 81 -10.57 18.91 15.75
C PHE A 81 -9.58 17.75 15.69
N THR A 82 -10.09 16.51 15.66
CA THR A 82 -9.26 15.32 15.52
C THR A 82 -8.50 15.34 14.19
N LEU A 83 -9.18 15.66 13.08
CA LEU A 83 -8.57 15.71 11.75
C LEU A 83 -7.46 16.76 11.65
N TYR A 84 -7.60 17.93 12.28
CA TYR A 84 -6.55 18.95 12.31
C TYR A 84 -5.37 18.60 13.23
N LEU A 85 -5.59 17.82 14.30
CA LEU A 85 -4.51 17.45 15.21
C LEU A 85 -3.74 16.18 14.81
N VAL A 86 -4.40 15.21 14.15
CA VAL A 86 -3.77 13.92 13.77
C VAL A 86 -2.44 14.10 13.04
N PRO A 87 -2.31 14.99 12.03
CA PRO A 87 -1.06 15.15 11.31
C PRO A 87 0.13 15.57 12.18
N LEU A 88 -0.09 16.31 13.27
CA LEU A 88 0.97 16.72 14.18
C LEU A 88 1.57 15.55 14.96
N GLY A 89 0.81 14.47 15.14
CA GLY A 89 1.24 13.25 15.83
C GLY A 89 1.78 12.14 14.92
N MET A 90 1.71 12.29 13.59
CA MET A 90 2.21 11.26 12.68
C MET A 90 3.73 11.24 12.61
N TYR A 91 4.32 10.08 12.87
CA TYR A 91 5.75 9.84 12.70
C TYR A 91 6.02 9.16 11.35
N SER A 92 6.95 9.71 10.57
CA SER A 92 7.48 9.07 9.38
C SER A 92 9.01 9.08 9.41
N PRO A 93 9.68 7.98 9.04
CA PRO A 93 11.13 7.95 8.90
C PRO A 93 11.66 8.98 7.91
N CYS A 94 10.84 9.43 6.95
CA CYS A 94 11.20 10.42 5.93
C CYS A 94 11.02 11.88 6.36
N ILE A 95 10.56 12.14 7.58
CA ILE A 95 10.62 13.47 8.17
C ILE A 95 11.97 13.59 8.88
N LYS A 96 12.95 14.23 8.22
CA LYS A 96 14.35 14.26 8.65
C LYS A 96 14.98 15.63 8.49
N GLU A 97 15.92 15.96 9.37
CA GLU A 97 16.73 17.17 9.22
C GLU A 97 17.61 17.12 7.98
N LYS A 98 17.89 18.30 7.40
CA LYS A 98 18.74 18.41 6.21
C LYS A 98 20.12 17.79 6.48
N GLY A 99 20.62 17.01 5.52
CA GLY A 99 21.93 16.37 5.63
C GLY A 99 21.98 15.11 6.50
N THR A 100 20.87 14.66 7.10
CA THR A 100 20.83 13.44 7.94
C THR A 100 20.38 12.18 7.21
N LEU A 101 20.12 12.28 5.90
CA LEU A 101 19.79 11.13 5.06
C LEU A 101 21.07 10.34 4.75
N GLY A 102 21.06 9.04 5.02
CA GLY A 102 22.16 8.15 4.66
C GLY A 102 22.21 7.85 3.16
N PRO A 103 23.18 7.05 2.70
CA PRO A 103 23.25 6.62 1.31
C PRO A 103 22.00 5.81 0.91
N PRO A 104 21.66 5.74 -0.40
CA PRO A 104 20.59 4.88 -0.88
C PRO A 104 20.86 3.41 -0.54
N PRO A 105 19.84 2.63 -0.15
CA PRO A 105 19.99 1.19 0.04
C PRO A 105 20.48 0.52 -1.24
N ALA A 106 21.45 -0.39 -1.10
CA ALA A 106 21.92 -1.21 -2.22
C ALA A 106 20.79 -2.07 -2.79
N LEU A 107 20.76 -2.24 -4.12
CA LEU A 107 19.72 -3.02 -4.79
C LEU A 107 20.20 -4.47 -5.02
N ILE A 108 19.46 -5.43 -4.48
CA ILE A 108 19.65 -6.86 -4.74
C ILE A 108 18.52 -7.31 -5.67
N GLY A 109 18.87 -7.86 -6.84
CA GLY A 109 17.89 -8.34 -7.81
C GLY A 109 17.22 -9.63 -7.36
N HIS A 110 15.93 -9.58 -7.00
CA HIS A 110 15.14 -10.74 -6.60
C HIS A 110 14.95 -11.68 -7.78
N ARG A 111 15.53 -12.88 -7.73
CA ARG A 111 15.58 -13.82 -8.88
C ARG A 111 16.14 -13.17 -10.16
N GLY A 112 17.05 -12.22 -9.98
CA GLY A 112 17.55 -11.32 -11.02
C GLY A 112 16.68 -10.06 -11.19
N ALA A 113 16.17 -9.82 -12.40
CA ALA A 113 15.31 -8.68 -12.74
C ALA A 113 13.98 -9.18 -13.37
N PRO A 114 13.06 -9.75 -12.57
CA PRO A 114 11.89 -10.46 -13.05
C PRO A 114 10.85 -9.56 -13.74
N MET A 115 10.95 -8.22 -13.58
CA MET A 115 10.15 -7.27 -14.37
C MET A 115 10.68 -7.06 -15.79
N LEU A 116 11.92 -7.49 -16.08
CA LEU A 116 12.60 -7.28 -17.36
C LEU A 116 12.87 -8.58 -18.13
N ALA A 117 13.00 -9.69 -17.42
CA ALA A 117 13.34 -10.99 -17.98
C ALA A 117 12.74 -12.12 -17.12
N PRO A 118 12.65 -13.36 -17.64
CA PRO A 118 12.08 -14.48 -16.90
C PRO A 118 12.92 -14.79 -15.64
N GLU A 119 12.29 -14.89 -14.48
CA GLU A 119 12.97 -15.10 -13.19
C GLU A 119 13.93 -16.31 -13.18
N ASN A 120 15.02 -16.24 -12.42
CA ASN A 120 16.02 -17.32 -12.27
C ASN A 120 16.67 -17.80 -13.59
N THR A 121 16.75 -16.92 -14.60
CA THR A 121 17.44 -17.20 -15.87
C THR A 121 18.68 -16.32 -16.04
N LYS A 122 19.60 -16.75 -16.92
CA LYS A 122 20.79 -15.97 -17.26
C LYS A 122 20.46 -14.53 -17.64
N MET A 123 19.46 -14.33 -18.51
CA MET A 123 19.03 -12.98 -18.92
C MET A 123 18.53 -12.14 -17.74
N SER A 124 17.83 -12.74 -16.77
CA SER A 124 17.36 -12.03 -15.57
C SER A 124 18.50 -11.49 -14.73
N PHE A 125 19.56 -12.28 -14.56
CA PHE A 125 20.75 -11.84 -13.85
C PHE A 125 21.57 -10.81 -14.64
N GLU A 126 21.71 -10.98 -15.96
CA GLU A 126 22.34 -9.98 -16.84
C GLU A 126 21.62 -8.63 -16.73
N LYS A 127 20.28 -8.63 -16.76
CA LYS A 127 19.48 -7.42 -16.61
C LYS A 127 19.63 -6.80 -15.22
N ALA A 128 19.64 -7.59 -14.15
CA ALA A 128 19.89 -7.06 -12.81
C ALA A 128 21.25 -6.35 -12.72
N ILE A 129 22.29 -6.92 -13.34
CA ILE A 129 23.63 -6.33 -13.41
C ILE A 129 23.64 -5.05 -14.27
N GLU A 130 23.02 -5.10 -15.46
CA GLU A 130 22.90 -3.99 -16.42
C GLU A 130 22.27 -2.75 -15.76
N PHE A 131 21.21 -2.96 -14.96
CA PHE A 131 20.51 -1.88 -14.25
C PHE A 131 21.13 -1.51 -12.89
N GLY A 132 22.36 -1.94 -12.63
CA GLY A 132 23.15 -1.49 -11.48
C GLY A 132 22.82 -2.20 -10.17
N GLY A 133 22.25 -3.41 -10.22
CA GLY A 133 22.12 -4.29 -9.06
C GLY A 133 23.50 -4.60 -8.46
N GLU A 134 23.60 -4.47 -7.15
CA GLU A 134 24.82 -4.72 -6.36
C GLU A 134 24.90 -6.18 -5.90
N GLY A 135 23.75 -6.84 -5.79
CA GLY A 135 23.66 -8.26 -5.54
C GLY A 135 22.58 -8.95 -6.37
N LEU A 136 22.65 -10.28 -6.39
CA LEU A 136 21.71 -11.16 -7.04
C LEU A 136 21.14 -12.11 -6.00
N GLU A 137 19.82 -12.23 -5.98
CA GLU A 137 19.11 -13.19 -5.14
C GLU A 137 18.49 -14.28 -6.02
N THR A 138 18.44 -15.52 -5.51
CA THR A 138 17.83 -16.65 -6.20
C THR A 138 17.36 -17.73 -5.22
N ASP A 139 16.72 -18.77 -5.75
CA ASP A 139 16.24 -19.93 -5.01
C ASP A 139 16.90 -21.18 -5.59
N VAL A 140 17.58 -21.96 -4.76
CA VAL A 140 18.35 -23.13 -5.15
C VAL A 140 17.66 -24.40 -4.67
N THR A 141 17.51 -25.36 -5.58
CA THR A 141 17.12 -26.74 -5.26
C THR A 141 18.14 -27.69 -5.89
N ILE A 142 17.92 -29.00 -5.80
CA ILE A 142 18.80 -30.04 -6.34
C ILE A 142 18.03 -30.95 -7.29
N SER A 143 18.63 -31.31 -8.43
CA SER A 143 18.07 -32.26 -9.39
C SER A 143 18.19 -33.70 -8.89
N TYR A 144 17.47 -34.61 -9.55
CA TYR A 144 17.42 -36.03 -9.18
C TYR A 144 18.80 -36.71 -9.26
N ASP A 145 19.63 -36.26 -10.20
CA ASP A 145 21.01 -36.69 -10.41
C ASP A 145 22.05 -35.90 -9.59
N GLY A 146 21.62 -34.97 -8.73
CA GLY A 146 22.50 -34.34 -7.73
C GLY A 146 23.17 -33.04 -8.17
N VAL A 147 22.60 -32.33 -9.13
CA VAL A 147 23.10 -31.02 -9.57
C VAL A 147 22.22 -29.91 -9.01
N PRO A 148 22.77 -28.99 -8.19
CA PRO A 148 22.03 -27.82 -7.74
C PRO A 148 21.63 -26.91 -8.90
N PHE A 149 20.37 -26.49 -8.95
CA PHE A 149 19.82 -25.62 -9.98
C PHE A 149 18.83 -24.60 -9.43
N LEU A 150 18.52 -23.59 -10.24
CA LEU A 150 17.72 -22.45 -9.82
C LEU A 150 16.23 -22.69 -10.08
N MET A 151 15.43 -22.69 -9.01
CA MET A 151 13.97 -22.79 -9.08
C MET A 151 13.33 -22.36 -7.77
N HIS A 152 12.36 -21.45 -7.86
CA HIS A 152 11.58 -21.01 -6.70
C HIS A 152 10.44 -21.95 -6.36
N ASP A 153 9.70 -22.40 -7.37
CA ASP A 153 8.47 -23.15 -7.17
C ASP A 153 8.78 -24.63 -6.86
N GLN A 154 7.85 -25.28 -6.17
CA GLN A 154 7.96 -26.73 -5.92
C GLN A 154 7.95 -27.55 -7.22
N ASN A 155 7.28 -27.08 -8.27
CA ASN A 155 7.16 -27.75 -9.57
C ASN A 155 7.42 -26.78 -10.73
N LEU A 156 7.53 -27.33 -11.94
CA LEU A 156 7.97 -26.60 -13.14
C LEU A 156 6.81 -25.92 -13.91
N LYS A 157 5.57 -26.02 -13.42
CA LYS A 157 4.38 -25.69 -14.21
C LYS A 157 4.26 -24.20 -14.57
N ARG A 158 4.59 -23.31 -13.64
CA ARG A 158 4.39 -21.86 -13.81
C ARG A 158 5.41 -21.24 -14.75
N THR A 159 6.67 -21.63 -14.61
CA THR A 159 7.82 -20.95 -15.22
C THR A 159 8.45 -21.74 -16.36
N THR A 160 7.81 -22.83 -16.82
CA THR A 160 8.34 -23.64 -17.93
C THR A 160 7.25 -24.20 -18.85
N ASN A 161 7.69 -24.84 -19.95
CA ASN A 161 6.84 -25.62 -20.83
C ASN A 161 6.72 -27.12 -20.45
N VAL A 162 6.94 -27.50 -19.18
CA VAL A 162 6.90 -28.90 -18.71
C VAL A 162 5.63 -29.65 -19.14
N HIS A 163 4.49 -28.98 -19.20
CA HIS A 163 3.21 -29.59 -19.62
C HIS A 163 3.20 -30.06 -21.08
N LYS A 164 4.08 -29.52 -21.93
CA LYS A 164 4.26 -29.94 -23.33
C LYS A 164 5.30 -31.05 -23.44
N VAL A 165 6.41 -30.94 -22.71
CA VAL A 165 7.56 -31.86 -22.82
C VAL A 165 7.34 -33.14 -22.00
N PHE A 166 6.83 -33.00 -20.77
CA PHE A 166 6.54 -34.10 -19.84
C PHE A 166 5.11 -34.01 -19.29
N PRO A 167 4.07 -34.21 -20.13
CA PRO A 167 2.67 -34.00 -19.75
C PRO A 167 2.26 -34.78 -18.50
N ASN A 168 2.72 -36.02 -18.36
CA ASN A 168 2.41 -36.90 -17.23
C ASN A 168 3.13 -36.54 -15.92
N ARG A 169 4.13 -35.64 -15.98
CA ARG A 169 4.97 -35.24 -14.83
C ARG A 169 4.80 -33.75 -14.47
N THR A 170 3.78 -33.08 -15.02
CA THR A 170 3.56 -31.63 -14.85
C THR A 170 3.48 -31.16 -13.40
N ARG A 171 2.96 -32.01 -12.48
CA ARG A 171 2.82 -31.70 -11.05
C ARG A 171 3.92 -32.28 -10.19
N GLU A 172 4.85 -33.01 -10.80
CA GLU A 172 5.96 -33.63 -10.09
C GLU A 172 6.90 -32.54 -9.56
N PRO A 173 7.49 -32.72 -8.37
CA PRO A 173 8.43 -31.75 -7.84
C PRO A 173 9.60 -31.53 -8.80
N ALA A 174 10.05 -30.29 -8.94
CA ALA A 174 11.13 -29.92 -9.86
C ALA A 174 12.44 -30.70 -9.58
N SER A 175 12.69 -31.03 -8.31
CA SER A 175 13.84 -31.83 -7.89
C SER A 175 13.81 -33.29 -8.35
N MET A 176 12.67 -33.81 -8.82
CA MET A 176 12.57 -35.20 -9.29
C MET A 176 12.96 -35.36 -10.77
N PHE A 177 13.36 -34.28 -11.43
CA PHE A 177 13.91 -34.30 -12.78
C PHE A 177 15.43 -34.28 -12.71
N THR A 178 16.08 -34.97 -13.65
CA THR A 178 17.54 -34.86 -13.85
C THR A 178 17.89 -33.51 -14.48
N LEU A 179 19.14 -33.06 -14.36
CA LEU A 179 19.55 -31.80 -14.99
C LEU A 179 19.36 -31.86 -16.52
N GLY A 180 19.72 -32.98 -17.15
CA GLY A 180 19.54 -33.15 -18.59
C GLY A 180 18.09 -33.02 -19.04
N GLU A 181 17.11 -33.48 -18.25
CA GLU A 181 15.69 -33.26 -18.52
C GLU A 181 15.30 -31.79 -18.34
N LEU A 182 15.77 -31.14 -17.27
CA LEU A 182 15.49 -29.74 -16.97
C LEU A 182 16.01 -28.80 -18.07
N GLU A 183 17.17 -29.09 -18.65
CA GLU A 183 17.76 -28.31 -19.75
C GLU A 183 16.96 -28.39 -21.05
N THR A 184 16.13 -29.42 -21.25
CA THR A 184 15.22 -29.50 -22.41
C THR A 184 14.02 -28.54 -22.29
N LEU A 185 13.76 -28.01 -21.10
CA LEU A 185 12.62 -27.15 -20.85
C LEU A 185 12.92 -25.69 -21.23
N ASN A 186 11.93 -25.05 -21.82
CA ASN A 186 11.95 -23.61 -22.04
C ASN A 186 11.47 -22.90 -20.76
N ALA A 187 12.33 -22.06 -20.19
CA ALA A 187 12.07 -21.30 -18.97
C ALA A 187 11.69 -19.82 -19.23
N GLY A 188 11.37 -19.47 -20.48
CA GLY A 188 11.26 -18.07 -20.92
C GLY A 188 9.95 -17.65 -21.60
N GLU A 189 9.34 -18.55 -22.38
CA GLU A 189 8.15 -18.25 -23.17
C GLU A 189 6.94 -17.84 -22.31
N TRP A 190 6.82 -18.40 -21.11
CA TRP A 190 5.78 -18.08 -20.14
C TRP A 190 5.78 -16.59 -19.75
N PHE A 191 6.96 -15.98 -19.66
CA PHE A 191 7.11 -14.59 -19.23
C PHE A 191 6.51 -13.63 -20.27
N ILE A 192 6.77 -13.87 -21.56
CA ILE A 192 6.23 -13.05 -22.65
C ILE A 192 4.75 -13.35 -22.92
N SER A 193 4.31 -14.59 -22.67
CA SER A 193 2.93 -15.00 -22.92
C SER A 193 1.98 -14.56 -21.80
N GLY A 194 2.43 -14.69 -20.54
CA GLY A 194 1.64 -14.34 -19.36
C GLY A 194 1.75 -12.88 -18.93
N ASP A 195 2.85 -12.19 -19.30
CA ASP A 195 3.13 -10.80 -18.90
C ASP A 195 2.88 -10.50 -17.41
N PRO A 196 3.54 -11.24 -16.49
CA PRO A 196 3.20 -11.25 -15.06
C PRO A 196 3.32 -9.88 -14.39
N PHE A 197 4.07 -8.95 -14.98
CA PHE A 197 4.29 -7.60 -14.45
C PHE A 197 3.71 -6.49 -15.34
N GLY A 198 3.03 -6.82 -16.45
CA GLY A 198 2.52 -5.82 -17.39
C GLY A 198 3.61 -5.02 -18.12
N MET A 199 4.83 -5.57 -18.22
CA MET A 199 6.03 -4.87 -18.71
C MET A 199 6.41 -5.28 -20.14
N LYS A 200 5.72 -6.25 -20.73
CA LYS A 200 6.03 -6.76 -22.09
C LYS A 200 6.11 -5.68 -23.15
N ALA A 201 5.26 -4.65 -23.06
CA ALA A 201 5.23 -3.54 -24.02
C ALA A 201 6.52 -2.68 -23.94
N SER A 202 7.10 -2.55 -22.75
CA SER A 202 8.31 -1.78 -22.48
C SER A 202 9.60 -2.47 -22.92
N LEU A 203 9.56 -3.77 -23.20
CA LEU A 203 10.74 -4.54 -23.65
C LEU A 203 11.06 -4.26 -25.12
N THR A 204 12.35 -4.27 -25.48
CA THR A 204 12.76 -4.18 -26.89
C THR A 204 12.42 -5.47 -27.65
N VAL A 205 12.39 -5.42 -28.98
CA VAL A 205 12.17 -6.63 -29.81
C VAL A 205 13.27 -7.67 -29.53
N LYS A 206 14.53 -7.23 -29.40
CA LYS A 206 15.66 -8.10 -29.08
C LYS A 206 15.50 -8.76 -27.71
N ASP A 207 15.13 -7.98 -26.68
CA ASP A 207 14.89 -8.51 -25.34
C ASP A 207 13.74 -9.52 -25.34
N ARG A 208 12.65 -9.27 -26.08
CA ARG A 208 11.53 -10.22 -26.20
C ARG A 208 11.94 -11.55 -26.83
N VAL A 209 12.80 -11.53 -27.84
CA VAL A 209 13.31 -12.76 -28.47
C VAL A 209 14.24 -13.50 -27.52
N SER A 210 15.15 -12.79 -26.86
CA SER A 210 16.07 -13.38 -25.88
C SER A 210 15.33 -13.98 -24.68
N ALA A 211 14.33 -13.26 -24.16
CA ALA A 211 13.51 -13.71 -23.04
C ALA A 211 12.73 -14.98 -23.36
N LYS A 212 12.28 -15.18 -24.61
CA LYS A 212 11.63 -16.44 -25.02
C LYS A 212 12.59 -17.62 -25.09
N ASN A 213 13.88 -17.38 -25.28
CA ASN A 213 14.90 -18.41 -25.46
C ASN A 213 15.78 -18.53 -24.21
N GLN A 214 15.17 -18.83 -23.07
CA GLN A 214 15.87 -19.09 -21.80
C GLN A 214 15.68 -20.55 -21.37
N SER A 215 16.69 -21.11 -20.73
CA SER A 215 16.68 -22.43 -20.09
C SER A 215 16.76 -22.31 -18.57
N ILE A 216 16.50 -23.42 -17.87
CA ILE A 216 16.79 -23.52 -16.44
C ILE A 216 18.31 -23.44 -16.25
N MET A 217 18.75 -22.68 -15.24
CA MET A 217 20.15 -22.43 -14.96
C MET A 217 20.61 -23.27 -13.77
N ASN A 218 21.80 -23.89 -13.87
CA ASN A 218 22.42 -24.57 -12.73
C ASN A 218 23.11 -23.55 -11.79
N LEU A 219 23.44 -23.99 -10.58
CA LEU A 219 24.05 -23.12 -9.56
C LEU A 219 25.47 -22.65 -9.95
N SER A 220 26.29 -23.52 -10.53
CA SER A 220 27.67 -23.19 -10.90
C SER A 220 27.71 -22.03 -11.91
N ASP A 221 26.88 -22.10 -12.95
CA ASP A 221 26.79 -21.05 -13.97
C ASP A 221 26.36 -19.71 -13.36
N PHE A 222 25.41 -19.75 -12.42
CA PHE A 222 24.94 -18.54 -11.74
C PHE A 222 26.04 -17.90 -10.89
N LEU A 223 26.76 -18.71 -10.11
CA LEU A 223 27.87 -18.24 -9.29
C LEU A 223 29.01 -17.68 -10.14
N ASN A 224 29.34 -18.33 -11.26
CA ASN A 224 30.36 -17.85 -12.19
C ASN A 224 29.96 -16.54 -12.88
N GLN A 225 28.67 -16.38 -13.20
CA GLN A 225 28.15 -15.11 -13.71
C GLN A 225 28.28 -14.00 -12.67
N ALA A 226 27.92 -14.26 -11.42
CA ALA A 226 28.09 -13.30 -10.33
C ALA A 226 29.56 -12.96 -10.08
N ALA A 227 30.46 -13.96 -10.11
CA ALA A 227 31.89 -13.82 -9.92
C ALA A 227 32.52 -12.91 -10.99
N THR A 228 32.15 -13.09 -12.26
CA THR A 228 32.63 -12.28 -13.40
C THR A 228 32.40 -10.78 -13.19
N HIS A 229 31.30 -10.42 -12.52
CA HIS A 229 30.94 -9.03 -12.24
C HIS A 229 31.15 -8.63 -10.78
N ARG A 230 31.80 -9.49 -9.97
CA ARG A 230 32.07 -9.34 -8.54
C ARG A 230 30.81 -8.91 -7.75
N LYS A 231 29.68 -9.60 -8.01
CA LYS A 231 28.38 -9.32 -7.38
C LYS A 231 28.17 -10.13 -6.11
N LEU A 232 27.48 -9.52 -5.15
CA LEU A 232 26.98 -10.21 -3.98
C LEU A 232 25.94 -11.26 -4.40
N VAL A 233 25.97 -12.44 -3.81
CA VAL A 233 25.00 -13.50 -4.05
C VAL A 233 24.28 -13.83 -2.76
N MET A 234 22.97 -13.99 -2.85
CA MET A 234 22.12 -14.45 -1.76
C MET A 234 21.18 -15.52 -2.30
N PHE A 235 20.96 -16.61 -1.56
CA PHE A 235 20.03 -17.63 -2.03
C PHE A 235 19.30 -18.35 -0.92
N ASN A 236 18.05 -18.71 -1.19
CA ASN A 236 17.31 -19.67 -0.38
C ASN A 236 17.67 -21.09 -0.81
N LEU A 237 17.72 -22.02 0.13
CA LEU A 237 17.99 -23.42 -0.16
C LEU A 237 16.74 -24.27 0.09
N CYS A 238 16.14 -24.74 -0.98
CA CYS A 238 14.94 -25.55 -0.98
C CYS A 238 15.28 -27.02 -0.70
N ARG A 239 14.80 -27.55 0.42
CA ARG A 239 14.99 -28.97 0.77
C ARG A 239 14.13 -29.86 -0.17
N PRO A 240 14.71 -30.89 -0.81
CA PRO A 240 13.96 -31.76 -1.72
C PRO A 240 12.96 -32.69 -0.97
N PRO A 241 12.10 -33.46 -1.67
CA PRO A 241 11.12 -34.39 -1.07
C PRO A 241 11.73 -35.57 -0.32
N GLN A 242 10.94 -36.29 0.50
CA GLN A 242 11.45 -37.34 1.42
C GLN A 242 12.17 -38.48 0.73
N HIS A 243 11.74 -38.85 -0.47
CA HIS A 243 12.31 -39.97 -1.23
C HIS A 243 13.43 -39.55 -2.19
N HIS A 244 13.87 -38.29 -2.13
CA HIS A 244 14.93 -37.80 -3.01
C HIS A 244 16.30 -38.35 -2.59
N PRO A 245 17.15 -38.86 -3.52
CA PRO A 245 18.43 -39.49 -3.17
C PRO A 245 19.39 -38.54 -2.42
N TYR A 246 19.33 -37.25 -2.72
CA TYR A 246 20.16 -36.22 -2.06
C TYR A 246 19.45 -35.51 -0.90
N ARG A 247 18.38 -36.09 -0.34
CA ARG A 247 17.56 -35.45 0.70
C ARG A 247 18.30 -35.10 1.98
N ASP A 248 19.43 -35.74 2.26
CA ASP A 248 20.23 -35.51 3.46
C ASP A 248 21.65 -35.01 3.15
N SER A 249 21.97 -34.80 1.87
CA SER A 249 23.29 -34.33 1.40
C SER A 249 23.22 -33.11 0.49
N TRP A 250 22.04 -32.52 0.27
CA TRP A 250 21.86 -31.38 -0.63
C TRP A 250 22.66 -30.14 -0.20
N ILE A 251 22.79 -29.88 1.12
CA ILE A 251 23.63 -28.80 1.65
C ILE A 251 25.09 -29.04 1.28
N ASN A 252 25.64 -30.23 1.58
CA ASN A 252 27.01 -30.59 1.24
C ASN A 252 27.26 -30.42 -0.26
N ARG A 253 26.33 -30.89 -1.10
CA ARG A 253 26.47 -30.77 -2.55
C ARG A 253 26.45 -29.31 -3.02
N THR A 254 25.61 -28.46 -2.43
CA THR A 254 25.62 -27.01 -2.69
C THR A 254 26.96 -26.37 -2.29
N LEU A 255 27.51 -26.75 -1.13
CA LEU A 255 28.81 -26.24 -0.67
C LEU A 255 29.97 -26.72 -1.56
N GLU A 256 29.93 -27.96 -2.05
CA GLU A 256 30.89 -28.48 -3.03
C GLU A 256 30.87 -27.66 -4.32
N VAL A 257 29.68 -27.33 -4.83
CA VAL A 257 29.56 -26.49 -6.04
C VAL A 257 30.16 -25.10 -5.82
N ILE A 258 29.85 -24.47 -4.68
CA ILE A 258 30.42 -23.15 -4.34
C ILE A 258 31.94 -23.21 -4.27
N ARG A 259 32.49 -24.23 -3.59
CA ARG A 259 33.92 -24.34 -3.30
C ARG A 259 34.76 -24.81 -4.49
N ASN A 260 34.27 -25.80 -5.23
CA ASN A 260 35.07 -26.56 -6.20
C ASN A 260 34.67 -26.30 -7.65
N GLU A 261 33.41 -25.90 -7.91
CA GLU A 261 32.86 -25.79 -9.26
C GLU A 261 32.54 -24.34 -9.65
N SER A 262 32.83 -23.37 -8.79
CA SER A 262 32.62 -21.95 -9.05
C SER A 262 33.87 -21.11 -8.77
N SER A 263 33.98 -19.98 -9.45
CA SER A 263 35.05 -19.00 -9.29
C SER A 263 34.69 -17.86 -8.33
N ILE A 264 33.57 -17.98 -7.60
CA ILE A 264 33.09 -16.90 -6.73
C ILE A 264 33.96 -16.76 -5.49
N ASP A 265 34.29 -15.51 -5.15
CA ASP A 265 34.89 -15.18 -3.88
C ASP A 265 33.89 -15.50 -2.75
N PRO A 266 34.19 -16.40 -1.81
CA PRO A 266 33.26 -16.79 -0.76
C PRO A 266 32.74 -15.61 0.06
N SER A 267 33.53 -14.53 0.18
CA SER A 267 33.11 -13.30 0.87
C SER A 267 31.93 -12.59 0.22
N LEU A 268 31.60 -12.92 -1.03
CA LEU A 268 30.43 -12.38 -1.74
C LEU A 268 29.18 -13.24 -1.56
N VAL A 269 29.26 -14.39 -0.89
CA VAL A 269 28.12 -15.30 -0.72
C VAL A 269 27.48 -15.10 0.66
N LEU A 270 26.21 -14.73 0.64
CA LEU A 270 25.34 -14.61 1.81
C LEU A 270 24.61 -15.94 2.06
N TRP A 271 24.96 -16.62 3.14
CA TRP A 271 24.28 -17.84 3.57
C TRP A 271 23.04 -17.49 4.40
N LEU A 272 21.86 -17.68 3.82
CA LEU A 272 20.56 -17.49 4.48
C LEU A 272 20.18 -18.63 5.45
N PRO A 273 20.34 -19.92 5.09
CA PRO A 273 19.82 -21.00 5.92
C PRO A 273 20.34 -20.98 7.36
N ASN A 274 19.41 -21.11 8.32
CA ASN A 274 19.75 -21.22 9.75
C ASN A 274 20.35 -22.58 10.14
N VAL A 275 20.28 -23.58 9.25
CA VAL A 275 20.71 -24.96 9.48
C VAL A 275 22.20 -25.11 9.15
N GLU A 276 22.90 -25.95 9.92
CA GLU A 276 24.29 -26.36 9.64
C GLU A 276 25.29 -25.19 9.53
N ARG A 277 25.06 -24.07 10.22
CA ARG A 277 25.97 -22.91 10.19
C ARG A 277 27.41 -23.25 10.57
N SER A 278 27.60 -24.11 11.57
CA SER A 278 28.94 -24.56 11.99
C SER A 278 29.66 -25.27 10.84
N LEU A 279 28.99 -26.22 10.19
CA LEU A 279 29.51 -26.92 9.01
C LEU A 279 29.91 -25.93 7.90
N VAL A 280 29.05 -24.95 7.63
CA VAL A 280 29.28 -23.94 6.61
C VAL A 280 30.51 -23.08 6.93
N GLN A 281 30.64 -22.65 8.19
CA GLN A 281 31.80 -21.88 8.68
C GLN A 281 33.09 -22.70 8.61
N ASP A 282 33.03 -23.99 8.96
CA ASP A 282 34.19 -24.88 8.92
C ASP A 282 34.66 -25.17 7.49
N LEU A 283 33.71 -25.39 6.56
CA LEU A 283 34.02 -25.74 5.17
C LEU A 283 34.40 -24.52 4.32
N ILE A 284 33.74 -23.38 4.52
CA ILE A 284 33.92 -22.17 3.72
C ILE A 284 33.84 -20.93 4.63
N PRO A 285 34.88 -20.67 5.45
CA PRO A 285 34.86 -19.62 6.48
C PRO A 285 34.70 -18.19 5.92
N GLY A 286 34.98 -17.99 4.63
CA GLY A 286 34.79 -16.70 3.98
C GLY A 286 33.33 -16.31 3.74
N MET A 287 32.37 -17.24 3.81
CA MET A 287 30.96 -16.91 3.54
C MET A 287 30.32 -16.11 4.68
N GLN A 288 29.50 -15.13 4.31
CA GLN A 288 28.84 -14.27 5.28
C GLN A 288 27.57 -14.92 5.80
N GLN A 289 27.50 -15.10 7.11
CA GLN A 289 26.33 -15.64 7.79
C GLN A 289 25.27 -14.56 7.93
N THR A 290 24.06 -14.87 7.50
CA THR A 290 22.91 -13.95 7.58
C THR A 290 21.76 -14.60 8.34
N SER A 291 20.84 -13.85 8.92
CA SER A 291 19.64 -14.42 9.56
C SER A 291 18.35 -13.92 8.95
N GLU A 292 17.41 -14.84 8.80
CA GLU A 292 16.03 -14.58 8.35
C GLU A 292 15.06 -14.26 9.49
N GLU A 293 15.57 -14.21 10.73
CA GLU A 293 14.77 -13.95 11.92
C GLU A 293 15.35 -12.79 12.72
N GLN A 294 14.48 -12.08 13.45
CA GLN A 294 14.94 -11.08 14.40
C GLN A 294 15.51 -11.77 15.64
N ALA A 295 16.67 -11.30 16.09
CA ALA A 295 17.31 -11.77 17.31
C ALA A 295 17.97 -10.60 18.04
N SER A 296 18.32 -10.82 19.31
CA SER A 296 19.08 -9.84 20.06
C SER A 296 20.47 -9.66 19.43
N ILE A 297 21.09 -8.50 19.66
CA ILE A 297 22.41 -8.19 19.08
C ILE A 297 23.44 -9.20 19.58
N GLU A 298 23.36 -9.57 20.85
CA GLU A 298 24.25 -10.51 21.52
C GLU A 298 24.19 -11.87 20.81
N LYS A 299 22.97 -12.39 20.59
CA LYS A 299 22.77 -13.67 19.88
C LYS A 299 23.27 -13.61 18.43
N LEU A 300 23.10 -12.48 17.74
CA LEU A 300 23.61 -12.33 16.38
C LEU A 300 25.14 -12.34 16.35
N GLN A 301 25.77 -11.63 17.28
CA GLN A 301 27.23 -11.57 17.41
C GLN A 301 27.85 -12.91 17.80
N GLU A 302 27.25 -13.63 18.76
CA GLU A 302 27.68 -14.98 19.16
C GLU A 302 27.70 -15.96 17.98
N ASN A 303 26.77 -15.79 17.03
CA ASN A 303 26.66 -16.65 15.85
C ASN A 303 27.40 -16.10 14.61
N ASN A 304 28.22 -15.05 14.78
CA ASN A 304 28.94 -14.37 13.69
C ASN A 304 28.01 -13.88 12.56
N ILE A 305 26.78 -13.48 12.89
CA ILE A 305 25.81 -12.98 11.91
C ILE A 305 26.02 -11.48 11.71
N VAL A 306 26.38 -11.11 10.48
CA VAL A 306 26.70 -9.71 10.10
C VAL A 306 25.57 -9.03 9.33
N LYS A 307 24.54 -9.79 8.94
CA LYS A 307 23.43 -9.28 8.12
C LYS A 307 22.11 -9.96 8.45
N LEU A 308 21.04 -9.17 8.48
CA LEU A 308 19.66 -9.64 8.58
C LEU A 308 18.99 -9.55 7.21
N ASN A 309 18.25 -10.59 6.82
CA ASN A 309 17.42 -10.63 5.62
C ASN A 309 15.96 -10.79 6.07
N LEU A 310 15.19 -9.71 6.10
CA LEU A 310 13.86 -9.72 6.72
C LEU A 310 12.78 -9.18 5.78
N HIS A 311 11.56 -9.67 5.95
CA HIS A 311 10.43 -9.10 5.23
C HIS A 311 10.23 -7.64 5.67
N TYR A 312 9.93 -6.73 4.73
CA TYR A 312 9.91 -5.29 5.00
C TYR A 312 8.95 -4.87 6.14
N SER A 313 7.89 -5.65 6.39
CA SER A 313 6.91 -5.37 7.46
C SER A 313 7.38 -5.77 8.85
N GLN A 314 8.46 -6.55 8.97
CA GLN A 314 8.90 -7.09 10.26
C GLN A 314 9.75 -6.09 11.04
N MET A 315 10.34 -5.08 10.39
CA MET A 315 11.27 -4.15 11.02
C MET A 315 10.76 -2.72 11.11
N SER A 316 10.83 -2.14 12.30
CA SER A 316 10.68 -0.69 12.49
C SER A 316 11.97 0.06 12.16
N ALA A 317 11.84 1.34 11.80
CA ALA A 317 12.99 2.22 11.56
C ALA A 317 13.91 2.35 12.80
N LYS A 318 13.37 2.21 14.02
CA LYS A 318 14.16 2.21 15.25
C LYS A 318 15.05 0.97 15.36
N GLN A 319 14.53 -0.20 15.00
CA GLN A 319 15.29 -1.45 15.01
C GLN A 319 16.39 -1.44 13.96
N ILE A 320 16.11 -0.95 12.74
CA ILE A 320 17.13 -0.83 11.68
C ILE A 320 18.34 -0.02 12.18
N ARG A 321 18.08 1.16 12.79
CA ARG A 321 19.15 1.98 13.38
C ARG A 321 19.88 1.28 14.52
N LYS A 322 19.16 0.51 15.35
CA LYS A 322 19.74 -0.25 16.46
C LYS A 322 20.74 -1.30 15.96
N TYR A 323 20.39 -2.06 14.91
CA TYR A 323 21.30 -3.03 14.30
C TYR A 323 22.48 -2.36 13.59
N ALA A 324 22.23 -1.27 12.87
CA ALA A 324 23.27 -0.49 12.21
C ALA A 324 24.36 -0.01 13.20
N ALA A 325 23.96 0.43 14.40
CA ALA A 325 24.88 0.86 15.45
C ALA A 325 25.77 -0.28 15.99
N ALA A 326 25.38 -1.54 15.78
CA ALA A 326 26.14 -2.73 16.14
C ALA A 326 26.89 -3.35 14.95
N ASN A 327 27.02 -2.62 13.83
CA ASN A 327 27.61 -3.09 12.56
C ASN A 327 26.87 -4.31 11.95
N ILE A 328 25.58 -4.47 12.25
CA ILE A 328 24.73 -5.49 11.64
C ILE A 328 23.91 -4.83 10.54
N THR A 329 24.14 -5.25 9.30
CA THR A 329 23.45 -4.69 8.13
C THR A 329 22.08 -5.32 7.95
N THR A 330 21.17 -4.63 7.26
CA THR A 330 19.78 -5.06 7.09
C THR A 330 19.40 -5.05 5.62
N ASN A 331 18.92 -6.19 5.12
CA ASN A 331 18.25 -6.34 3.85
C ASN A 331 16.74 -6.49 4.05
N LEU A 332 15.95 -5.74 3.27
CA LEU A 332 14.49 -5.83 3.29
C LEU A 332 13.95 -6.39 1.98
N TYR A 333 13.08 -7.40 2.05
CA TYR A 333 12.50 -8.05 0.86
C TYR A 333 10.97 -8.19 0.94
N VAL A 334 10.24 -8.29 -0.17
CA VAL A 334 10.62 -7.84 -1.53
C VAL A 334 10.04 -6.43 -1.72
N ILE A 335 10.89 -5.42 -1.95
CA ILE A 335 10.47 -4.02 -2.11
C ILE A 335 10.58 -3.63 -3.57
N SER A 336 9.44 -3.46 -4.25
CA SER A 336 9.41 -3.09 -5.68
C SER A 336 8.74 -1.73 -5.95
N GLN A 337 8.13 -1.12 -4.92
CA GLN A 337 7.42 0.14 -5.04
C GLN A 337 8.32 1.33 -4.65
N PRO A 338 8.40 2.41 -5.46
CA PRO A 338 9.23 3.58 -5.17
C PRO A 338 8.99 4.23 -3.80
N TRP A 339 7.73 4.31 -3.37
CA TRP A 339 7.37 4.90 -2.07
C TRP A 339 7.86 4.03 -0.91
N LEU A 340 7.81 2.70 -1.03
CA LEU A 340 8.26 1.78 0.00
C LEU A 340 9.80 1.74 0.06
N TYR A 341 10.48 1.81 -1.10
CA TYR A 341 11.92 2.00 -1.16
C TYR A 341 12.34 3.31 -0.48
N SER A 342 11.58 4.38 -0.68
CA SER A 342 11.81 5.67 -0.02
C SER A 342 11.74 5.54 1.50
N LEU A 343 10.73 4.84 2.02
CA LEU A 343 10.63 4.56 3.46
C LEU A 343 11.82 3.75 3.99
N ALA A 344 12.24 2.69 3.27
CA ALA A 344 13.40 1.88 3.63
C ALA A 344 14.70 2.71 3.66
N TRP A 345 14.89 3.58 2.66
CA TRP A 345 16.01 4.52 2.60
C TRP A 345 15.99 5.48 3.79
N CYS A 346 14.87 6.15 4.04
CA CYS A 346 14.74 7.07 5.16
C CYS A 346 14.95 6.39 6.53
N ALA A 347 14.52 5.13 6.66
CA ALA A 347 14.71 4.31 7.85
C ALA A 347 16.17 3.91 8.09
N GLY A 348 17.01 3.93 7.05
CA GLY A 348 18.43 3.57 7.10
C GLY A 348 18.71 2.09 6.77
N ALA A 349 17.86 1.45 5.96
CA ALA A 349 18.14 0.11 5.48
C ALA A 349 19.39 0.09 4.58
N HIS A 350 20.20 -0.97 4.69
CA HIS A 350 21.47 -1.07 3.95
C HIS A 350 21.27 -1.61 2.53
N SER A 351 20.35 -2.55 2.37
CA SER A 351 19.98 -3.08 1.07
C SER A 351 18.50 -3.43 0.99
N VAL A 352 17.98 -3.55 -0.22
CA VAL A 352 16.65 -4.10 -0.49
C VAL A 352 16.72 -5.14 -1.59
N THR A 353 15.95 -6.21 -1.45
CA THR A 353 15.72 -7.17 -2.53
C THR A 353 14.49 -6.75 -3.32
N THR A 354 14.60 -6.65 -4.64
CA THR A 354 13.59 -6.01 -5.49
C THR A 354 13.37 -6.72 -6.83
N ASN A 355 12.13 -6.69 -7.33
CA ASN A 355 11.81 -7.06 -8.71
C ASN A 355 12.08 -5.93 -9.71
N ALA A 356 12.24 -4.69 -9.20
CA ALA A 356 12.13 -3.45 -9.95
C ALA A 356 13.45 -2.65 -9.98
N VAL A 357 14.59 -3.34 -10.13
CA VAL A 357 15.94 -2.73 -10.10
C VAL A 357 16.02 -1.49 -11.00
N GLN A 358 15.49 -1.60 -12.23
CA GLN A 358 15.47 -0.52 -13.22
C GLN A 358 14.66 0.71 -12.81
N ILE A 359 13.64 0.54 -11.96
CA ILE A 359 12.81 1.64 -11.49
C ILE A 359 13.48 2.30 -10.28
N LEU A 360 13.91 1.47 -9.31
CA LEU A 360 14.45 1.97 -8.05
C LEU A 360 15.83 2.61 -8.21
N LYS A 361 16.65 2.14 -9.17
CA LYS A 361 17.96 2.72 -9.46
C LYS A 361 17.89 4.20 -9.86
N ASN A 362 16.80 4.61 -10.50
CA ASN A 362 16.61 5.98 -10.98
C ASN A 362 16.14 6.96 -9.90
N LEU A 363 15.84 6.48 -8.68
CA LEU A 363 15.47 7.35 -7.56
C LEU A 363 16.72 8.03 -6.97
N SER A 364 16.89 9.30 -7.30
CA SER A 364 17.97 10.13 -6.75
C SER A 364 17.72 10.62 -5.32
N ARG A 365 16.45 10.60 -4.88
CA ARG A 365 16.03 10.96 -3.51
C ARG A 365 14.76 10.20 -3.11
N PRO A 366 14.52 9.97 -1.81
CA PRO A 366 13.27 9.41 -1.34
C PRO A 366 12.07 10.30 -1.72
N LEU A 367 10.98 9.68 -2.13
CA LEU A 367 9.68 10.32 -2.26
C LEU A 367 9.20 10.78 -0.88
N PHE A 368 8.61 11.98 -0.83
CA PHE A 368 8.12 12.61 0.41
C PHE A 368 9.18 12.82 1.51
N LEU A 369 10.46 12.94 1.13
CA LEU A 369 11.48 13.44 2.05
C LEU A 369 11.22 14.92 2.35
N MET A 370 11.08 15.26 3.62
CA MET A 370 10.87 16.64 4.07
C MET A 370 11.45 16.87 5.45
N THR A 371 11.77 18.13 5.74
CA THR A 371 12.18 18.54 7.09
C THR A 371 10.99 18.60 8.04
N PRO A 372 11.22 18.52 9.37
CA PRO A 372 10.15 18.73 10.35
C PRO A 372 9.46 20.09 10.18
N HIS A 373 10.20 21.12 9.75
CA HIS A 373 9.63 22.44 9.49
C HIS A 373 8.74 22.45 8.24
N GLU A 374 9.20 21.90 7.12
CA GLU A 374 8.40 21.78 5.88
C GLU A 374 7.14 20.94 6.10
N TYR A 375 7.24 19.84 6.84
CA TYR A 375 6.10 19.00 7.22
C TYR A 375 5.05 19.79 8.01
N LYS A 376 5.47 20.49 9.08
CA LYS A 376 4.57 21.32 9.88
C LYS A 376 3.93 22.43 9.05
N LEU A 377 4.71 23.11 8.21
CA LEU A 377 4.21 24.19 7.36
C LEU A 377 3.17 23.68 6.36
N MET A 378 3.43 22.54 5.70
CA MET A 378 2.49 21.92 4.76
C MET A 378 1.14 21.67 5.42
N TRP A 379 1.12 21.07 6.62
CA TRP A 379 -0.13 20.79 7.34
C TRP A 379 -0.84 22.05 7.82
N ILE A 380 -0.12 23.01 8.39
CA ILE A 380 -0.71 24.30 8.79
C ILE A 380 -1.38 24.98 7.59
N LEU A 381 -0.73 24.98 6.42
CA LEU A 381 -1.31 25.56 5.20
C LEU A 381 -2.53 24.77 4.72
N SER A 382 -2.48 23.44 4.72
CA SER A 382 -3.63 22.60 4.38
C SER A 382 -4.82 22.85 5.30
N ASP A 383 -4.59 23.01 6.60
CA ASP A 383 -5.63 23.29 7.59
C ASP A 383 -6.24 24.68 7.38
N VAL A 384 -5.41 25.71 7.13
CA VAL A 384 -5.90 27.06 6.81
C VAL A 384 -6.75 27.05 5.54
N VAL A 385 -6.31 26.38 4.47
CA VAL A 385 -7.07 26.26 3.22
C VAL A 385 -8.39 25.51 3.46
N SER A 386 -8.36 24.42 4.21
CA SER A 386 -9.55 23.66 4.59
C SER A 386 -10.54 24.53 5.37
N ALA A 387 -10.08 25.29 6.36
CA ALA A 387 -10.92 26.18 7.15
C ALA A 387 -11.54 27.29 6.29
N VAL A 388 -10.77 27.89 5.38
CA VAL A 388 -11.29 28.89 4.43
C VAL A 388 -12.36 28.28 3.52
N LEU A 389 -12.13 27.08 2.96
CA LEU A 389 -13.10 26.40 2.11
C LEU A 389 -14.40 26.08 2.85
N ILE A 390 -14.29 25.61 4.10
CA ILE A 390 -15.45 25.36 4.96
C ILE A 390 -16.24 26.65 5.16
N VAL A 391 -15.58 27.75 5.52
CA VAL A 391 -16.22 29.06 5.70
C VAL A 391 -16.89 29.53 4.40
N VAL A 392 -16.22 29.42 3.25
CA VAL A 392 -16.79 29.79 1.95
C VAL A 392 -18.04 28.97 1.63
N VAL A 393 -18.03 27.65 1.88
CA VAL A 393 -19.20 26.80 1.67
C VAL A 393 -20.35 27.22 2.59
N PHE A 394 -20.08 27.51 3.87
CA PHE A 394 -21.09 28.00 4.80
C PHE A 394 -21.65 29.37 4.37
N VAL A 395 -20.81 30.32 3.97
CA VAL A 395 -21.22 31.64 3.48
C VAL A 395 -22.05 31.51 2.21
N PHE A 396 -21.64 30.64 1.27
CA PHE A 396 -22.39 30.38 0.05
C PHE A 396 -23.76 29.73 0.34
N HIS A 397 -23.81 28.76 1.26
CA HIS A 397 -25.06 28.13 1.67
C HIS A 397 -26.00 29.14 2.33
N TRP A 398 -25.47 29.94 3.24
CA TRP A 398 -26.19 31.02 3.92
C TRP A 398 -26.70 32.08 2.93
N TRP A 399 -25.88 32.47 1.96
CA TRP A 399 -26.27 33.39 0.89
C TRP A 399 -27.39 32.81 0.01
N ARG A 400 -27.29 31.53 -0.37
CA ARG A 400 -28.32 30.81 -1.15
C ARG A 400 -29.65 30.72 -0.40
N GLU A 401 -29.62 30.44 0.89
CA GLU A 401 -30.83 30.32 1.72
C GLU A 401 -31.49 31.66 2.03
N ARG A 402 -30.70 32.75 2.15
CA ARG A 402 -31.23 34.10 2.40
C ARG A 402 -31.73 34.85 1.17
N GLY A 403 -31.56 34.30 -0.04
CA GLY A 403 -32.16 34.76 -1.29
C GLY A 403 -32.09 36.27 -1.55
N LEU A 404 -31.10 36.75 -2.31
CA LEU A 404 -31.18 38.09 -2.93
C LEU A 404 -31.68 37.98 -4.37
N PRO A 405 -32.65 38.84 -4.79
CA PRO A 405 -33.19 38.89 -6.13
C PRO A 405 -32.19 39.59 -7.06
N CYS A 406 -31.27 38.83 -7.66
CA CYS A 406 -30.41 39.36 -8.71
C CYS A 406 -30.63 38.59 -10.01
N PHE A 407 -31.71 38.96 -10.70
CA PHE A 407 -31.78 39.24 -12.14
C PHE A 407 -33.20 39.78 -12.46
N SER A 408 -33.55 40.97 -11.94
CA SER A 408 -34.64 41.77 -12.51
C SER A 408 -34.11 42.51 -13.74
N GLY A 409 -33.82 41.74 -14.79
CA GLY A 409 -33.60 42.27 -16.13
C GLY A 409 -34.95 42.39 -16.84
N SER A 410 -35.47 43.62 -16.88
CA SER A 410 -36.48 44.13 -17.83
C SER A 410 -36.96 43.13 -18.89
N ARG A 411 -38.17 42.61 -18.70
CA ARG A 411 -39.05 42.26 -19.82
C ARG A 411 -40.31 43.10 -19.67
N GLN A 412 -40.29 44.27 -20.30
CA GLN A 412 -41.50 44.96 -20.70
C GLN A 412 -42.35 43.98 -21.50
N THR A 413 -43.49 43.61 -20.94
CA THR A 413 -44.60 42.99 -21.64
C THR A 413 -45.17 44.02 -22.62
N HIS A 414 -44.81 43.90 -23.89
CA HIS A 414 -45.65 44.44 -24.95
C HIS A 414 -46.72 43.39 -25.27
N GLU A 415 -47.93 43.63 -24.77
CA GLU A 415 -49.15 43.04 -25.30
C GLU A 415 -49.29 43.44 -26.77
N ASN A 416 -49.45 42.45 -27.64
CA ASN A 416 -50.20 42.53 -28.89
C ASN A 416 -50.56 41.09 -29.27
N GLY A 417 -51.78 40.68 -28.89
CA GLY A 417 -52.43 39.51 -29.48
C GLY A 417 -52.78 39.79 -30.95
N PRO A 418 -53.01 38.75 -31.77
CA PRO A 418 -54.41 38.34 -31.94
C PRO A 418 -54.61 36.84 -32.21
N TYR A 419 -55.83 36.37 -31.93
CA TYR A 419 -56.62 35.28 -32.55
C TYR A 419 -57.51 34.65 -31.45
N SER A 420 -58.69 35.24 -31.21
CA SER A 420 -60.00 35.01 -31.88
C SER A 420 -60.81 33.90 -31.18
N LYS A 421 -61.80 34.29 -30.38
CA LYS A 421 -63.25 34.36 -30.70
C LYS A 421 -63.97 33.01 -30.56
N PHE A 422 -65.06 32.99 -29.78
CA PHE A 422 -66.40 32.66 -30.29
C PHE A 422 -67.55 33.01 -29.30
N ARG A 423 -68.54 33.78 -29.83
CA ARG A 423 -70.02 33.86 -29.60
C ARG A 423 -70.61 33.98 -28.17
N THR A 424 -71.66 34.78 -27.92
CA THR A 424 -73.04 34.84 -28.48
C THR A 424 -73.64 36.27 -28.26
N GLY A 425 -74.72 36.80 -28.85
CA GLY A 425 -75.75 36.38 -29.81
C GLY A 425 -76.76 37.54 -30.09
N THR A 426 -77.31 37.53 -31.32
CA THR A 426 -78.69 37.92 -31.75
C THR A 426 -79.39 39.21 -31.26
N TYR A 427 -79.62 40.16 -32.19
CA TYR A 427 -80.93 40.44 -32.83
C TYR A 427 -80.69 40.99 -34.25
#